data_AF-A0A9P8A3V9-F1
#
_entry.id   AF-A0A9P8A3V9-F1
#
_cell.length_a   1.000
_cell.length_b   1.000
_cell.length_c   1.000
_cell.angle_alpha   90.00
_cell.angle_beta   90.00
_cell.angle_gamma   90.00
#
_symmetry.space_group_name_H-M   'P 1'
#
loop_
_entity.id
_entity.type
_entity.pdbx_description
1 polymer ?
#
loop_
_entity_poly.entity_id
_entity_poly.type
_entity_poly.pdbx_seq_one_letter_code
_entity_poly.pdbx_strand_id
1 'polypeptide(L)'
;MLTIPYLSPEDEAQCVQDGGWAKEKFARNRGFKIATDRRKPSYGDWVVLSDLDEIPRRSFLETVKAPDPGTDIGRRLLEGFPESDGDVFKLGCRFYYYSYEYRHRGDWYGPVLVRYCDPASPIFARPKSDPYPRLSRIQHIMEDDWSHAGQRLREQRVEDTPSFDDQCYHCTWCLSNITQVTRKMHSYSHTEHSQELYTKRRWILDHFSHGIDLFERSGEIYDYIEDNQDLPQYVRNNSARFSYMLRRKGLANAGFTDVDPIHPLSE
;
A
#
# COMPACT_ATOMS: atom_id res chain seq x y z
N MET A 1 -16.13 15.10 3.47
CA MET A 1 -15.19 15.11 2.34
C MET A 1 -13.85 15.54 2.90
N LEU A 2 -12.83 14.68 2.86
CA LEU A 2 -11.50 14.99 3.39
C LEU A 2 -10.81 15.99 2.47
N THR A 3 -10.78 17.27 2.83
CA THR A 3 -9.82 18.20 2.27
C THR A 3 -8.49 17.96 2.98
N ILE A 4 -7.57 17.27 2.31
CA ILE A 4 -6.16 17.31 2.67
C ILE A 4 -5.71 18.71 2.21
N PRO A 5 -5.30 19.62 3.11
CA PRO A 5 -4.83 20.93 2.68
C PRO A 5 -3.67 20.72 1.70
N TYR A 6 -3.70 21.43 0.58
CA TYR A 6 -2.63 21.42 -0.41
C TYR A 6 -1.28 21.75 0.26
N LEU A 7 -0.18 21.34 -0.37
CA LEU A 7 1.18 21.72 0.04
C LEU A 7 1.25 23.23 0.29
N SER A 8 2.03 23.65 1.29
CA SER A 8 2.43 25.06 1.30
C SER A 8 3.28 25.29 0.04
N PRO A 9 3.23 26.48 -0.59
CA PRO A 9 4.03 26.76 -1.79
C PRO A 9 5.54 26.54 -1.56
N GLU A 10 6.02 26.72 -0.33
CA GLU A 10 7.41 26.51 0.07
C GLU A 10 7.76 25.01 0.13
N ASP A 11 6.91 24.19 0.75
CA ASP A 11 7.08 22.72 0.77
C ASP A 11 7.00 22.14 -0.65
N GLU A 12 6.12 22.69 -1.49
CA GLU A 12 5.97 22.28 -2.89
C GLU A 12 7.20 22.64 -3.72
N ALA A 13 7.75 23.84 -3.54
CA ALA A 13 8.96 24.29 -4.23
C ALA A 13 10.19 23.45 -3.87
N GLN A 14 10.34 23.07 -2.60
CA GLN A 14 11.46 22.24 -2.16
C GLN A 14 11.34 20.79 -2.66
N CYS A 15 10.15 20.20 -2.58
CA CYS A 15 9.91 18.86 -3.12
C CYS A 15 10.05 18.77 -4.66
N VAL A 16 9.87 19.88 -5.38
CA VAL A 16 10.08 19.94 -6.84
C VAL A 16 11.57 19.83 -7.20
N GLN A 17 12.48 20.34 -6.37
CA GLN A 17 13.92 20.27 -6.61
C GLN A 17 14.52 18.89 -6.28
N ASP A 18 13.95 18.16 -5.33
CA ASP A 18 14.53 16.93 -4.76
C ASP A 18 14.06 15.62 -5.44
N GLY A 19 13.25 15.70 -6.51
CA GLY A 19 12.80 14.55 -7.31
C GLY A 19 11.60 13.76 -6.74
N GLY A 20 11.19 12.69 -7.45
CA GLY A 20 9.97 11.91 -7.13
C GLY A 20 9.99 11.27 -5.73
N TRP A 21 11.15 10.73 -5.33
CA TRP A 21 11.32 10.10 -4.02
C TRP A 21 11.15 11.07 -2.85
N ALA A 22 11.56 12.34 -3.00
CA ALA A 22 11.39 13.34 -1.95
C ALA A 22 9.92 13.71 -1.75
N LYS A 23 9.16 13.84 -2.85
CA LYS A 23 7.70 14.04 -2.82
C LYS A 23 6.99 12.91 -2.09
N GLU A 24 7.39 11.67 -2.35
CA GLU A 24 6.81 10.49 -1.72
C GLU A 24 7.08 10.45 -0.21
N LYS A 25 8.34 10.68 0.20
CA LYS A 25 8.73 10.79 1.62
C LYS A 25 7.94 11.87 2.34
N PHE A 26 7.84 13.04 1.72
CA PHE A 26 7.08 14.17 2.25
C PHE A 26 5.60 13.82 2.42
N ALA A 27 4.97 13.28 1.37
CA ALA A 27 3.55 12.93 1.39
C ALA A 27 3.23 11.89 2.48
N ARG A 28 4.09 10.87 2.62
CA ARG A 28 3.99 9.83 3.65
C ARG A 28 4.08 10.42 5.05
N ASN A 29 5.10 11.22 5.30
CA ASN A 29 5.32 11.90 6.58
C ASN A 29 4.15 12.81 6.96
N ARG A 30 3.71 13.66 6.02
CA ARG A 30 2.60 14.58 6.23
C ARG A 30 1.28 13.84 6.45
N GLY A 31 1.01 12.80 5.66
CA GLY A 31 -0.18 11.97 5.83
C GLY A 31 -0.23 11.30 7.20
N PHE A 32 0.90 10.76 7.65
CA PHE A 32 1.04 10.17 8.98
C PHE A 32 0.77 11.20 10.07
N LYS A 33 1.43 12.38 10.00
CA LYS A 33 1.24 13.46 10.97
C LYS A 33 -0.22 13.92 11.04
N ILE A 34 -0.87 14.16 9.89
CA ILE A 34 -2.29 14.57 9.86
C ILE A 34 -3.19 13.52 10.52
N ALA A 35 -2.92 12.23 10.29
CA ALA A 35 -3.68 11.15 10.90
C ALA A 35 -3.51 11.15 12.43
N THR A 36 -2.27 11.29 12.92
CA THR A 36 -1.94 11.24 14.34
C THR A 36 -2.36 12.51 15.10
N ASP A 37 -2.33 13.68 14.45
CA ASP A 37 -2.85 14.93 15.02
C ASP A 37 -4.38 14.86 15.21
N ARG A 38 -5.08 14.22 14.27
CA ARG A 38 -6.55 14.05 14.35
C ARG A 38 -6.96 12.98 15.34
N ARG A 39 -6.16 11.93 15.47
CA ARG A 39 -6.40 10.83 16.39
C ARG A 39 -5.07 10.31 16.90
N LYS A 40 -4.63 10.86 18.04
CA LYS A 40 -3.43 10.39 18.72
C LYS A 40 -3.65 8.93 19.14
N PRO A 41 -2.77 7.99 18.76
CA PRO A 41 -2.86 6.62 19.22
C PRO A 41 -2.66 6.55 20.74
N SER A 42 -3.36 5.62 21.39
CA SER A 42 -3.18 5.28 22.80
C SER A 42 -2.20 4.12 22.94
N TYR A 43 -1.50 4.04 24.08
CA TYR A 43 -0.60 2.91 24.36
C TYR A 43 -1.28 1.57 24.08
N GLY A 44 -0.60 0.71 23.31
CA GLY A 44 -1.10 -0.60 22.89
C GLY A 44 -1.93 -0.59 21.60
N ASP A 45 -2.30 0.58 21.07
CA ASP A 45 -2.99 0.67 19.79
C ASP A 45 -2.11 0.14 18.66
N TRP A 46 -2.74 -0.52 17.69
CA TRP A 46 -2.10 -0.87 16.44
C TRP A 46 -2.23 0.27 15.43
N VAL A 47 -1.11 0.70 14.85
CA VAL A 47 -1.04 1.67 13.77
C VAL A 47 -0.66 0.95 12.49
N VAL A 48 -1.44 1.16 11.42
CA VAL A 48 -1.15 0.62 10.09
C VAL A 48 -0.79 1.77 9.16
N LEU A 49 0.37 1.66 8.52
CA LEU A 49 0.82 2.56 7.46
C LEU A 49 0.83 1.80 6.12
N SER A 50 -0.02 2.23 5.20
CA SER A 50 -0.11 1.67 3.85
C SER A 50 -0.11 2.76 2.80
N ASP A 51 0.37 2.43 1.60
CA ASP A 51 0.13 3.26 0.42
C ASP A 51 -1.35 3.10 -0.02
N LEU A 52 -1.87 4.03 -0.82
CA LEU A 52 -3.29 4.06 -1.19
C LEU A 52 -3.73 2.86 -2.03
N ASP A 53 -2.81 2.30 -2.79
CA ASP A 53 -2.99 1.09 -3.59
C ASP A 53 -2.61 -0.19 -2.84
N GLU A 54 -2.34 -0.11 -1.53
CA GLU A 54 -2.08 -1.23 -0.62
C GLU A 54 -3.19 -1.29 0.45
N ILE A 55 -4.21 -2.11 0.25
CA ILE A 55 -5.41 -2.14 1.10
C ILE A 55 -5.36 -3.36 2.02
N PRO A 56 -5.17 -3.20 3.35
CA PRO A 56 -5.30 -4.30 4.30
C PRO A 56 -6.67 -4.98 4.20
N ARG A 57 -6.68 -6.31 4.32
CA ARG A 57 -7.91 -7.08 4.32
C ARG A 57 -8.76 -6.71 5.52
N ARG A 58 -10.07 -6.63 5.30
CA ARG A 58 -11.03 -6.39 6.39
C ARG A 58 -10.92 -7.43 7.50
N SER A 59 -10.82 -8.71 7.15
CA SER A 59 -10.68 -9.81 8.10
C SER A 59 -9.44 -9.64 8.97
N PHE A 60 -8.32 -9.22 8.38
CA PHE A 60 -7.09 -8.93 9.13
C PHE A 60 -7.31 -7.80 10.14
N LEU A 61 -7.93 -6.69 9.72
CA LEU A 61 -8.22 -5.57 10.62
C LEU A 61 -9.21 -5.95 11.74
N GLU A 62 -10.13 -6.87 11.49
CA GLU A 62 -11.01 -7.44 12.52
C GLU A 62 -10.20 -8.27 13.53
N THR A 63 -9.27 -9.12 13.06
CA THR A 63 -8.34 -9.86 13.92
C THR A 63 -7.44 -8.94 14.74
N VAL A 64 -6.92 -7.85 14.17
CA VAL A 64 -6.11 -6.86 14.89
C VAL A 64 -6.90 -6.21 16.04
N LYS A 65 -8.20 -5.97 15.85
CA LYS A 65 -9.07 -5.39 16.89
C LYS A 65 -9.46 -6.38 17.97
N ALA A 66 -9.58 -7.65 17.63
CA ALA A 66 -9.95 -8.72 18.56
C ALA A 66 -9.10 -9.97 18.28
N PRO A 67 -7.84 -9.99 18.73
CA PRO A 67 -6.94 -11.12 18.48
C PRO A 67 -7.45 -12.38 19.18
N ASP A 68 -7.57 -13.48 18.43
CA ASP A 68 -7.89 -14.79 18.98
C ASP A 68 -6.60 -15.57 19.30
N PRO A 69 -6.27 -15.85 20.58
CA PRO A 69 -5.09 -16.63 20.96
C PRO A 69 -5.14 -18.09 20.47
N GLY A 70 -6.27 -18.58 19.97
CA GLY A 70 -6.36 -19.87 19.27
C GLY A 70 -5.77 -19.84 17.85
N THR A 71 -5.52 -18.67 17.29
CA THR A 71 -4.97 -18.49 15.92
C THR A 71 -3.50 -18.09 15.95
N ASP A 72 -2.74 -18.46 14.91
CA ASP A 72 -1.34 -18.04 14.79
C ASP A 72 -1.19 -16.51 14.72
N ILE A 73 -2.03 -15.83 13.93
CA ILE A 73 -2.04 -14.36 13.83
C ILE A 73 -2.39 -13.73 15.18
N GLY A 74 -3.44 -14.20 15.85
CA GLY A 74 -3.86 -13.65 17.13
C GLY A 74 -2.81 -13.83 18.22
N ARG A 75 -2.16 -15.00 18.30
CA ARG A 75 -1.02 -15.20 19.21
C ARG A 75 0.11 -14.23 18.92
N ARG A 76 0.55 -14.09 17.66
CA ARG A 76 1.62 -13.14 17.29
C ARG A 76 1.24 -11.68 17.60
N LEU A 77 -0.03 -11.30 17.48
CA LEU A 77 -0.49 -9.96 17.87
C LEU A 77 -0.55 -9.78 19.39
N LEU A 78 -0.77 -10.83 20.18
CA LEU A 78 -0.79 -10.74 21.64
C LEU A 78 0.61 -10.86 22.25
N GLU A 79 1.43 -11.73 21.69
CA GLU A 79 2.73 -12.17 22.19
C GLU A 79 3.91 -11.54 21.41
N GLY A 80 3.65 -10.74 20.38
CA GLY A 80 4.73 -10.25 19.51
C GLY A 80 5.46 -11.39 18.79
N PHE A 81 6.67 -11.11 18.30
CA PHE A 81 7.57 -12.12 17.75
C PHE A 81 8.74 -12.36 18.71
N PRO A 82 8.97 -13.59 19.20
CA PRO A 82 10.07 -13.87 20.13
C PRO A 82 11.46 -13.51 19.59
N GLU A 83 11.62 -13.50 18.27
CA GLU A 83 12.87 -13.27 17.55
C GLU A 83 12.99 -11.83 16.99
N SER A 84 11.96 -10.99 17.13
CA SER A 84 12.02 -9.61 16.65
C SER A 84 12.34 -8.64 17.78
N ASP A 85 13.13 -7.60 17.46
CA ASP A 85 13.28 -6.41 18.30
C ASP A 85 12.00 -5.54 18.29
N GLY A 86 10.83 -6.11 17.96
CA GLY A 86 9.75 -5.44 17.22
C GLY A 86 8.34 -6.04 17.36
N ASP A 87 7.35 -5.30 17.87
CA ASP A 87 5.94 -5.42 17.45
C ASP A 87 5.74 -4.66 16.12
N VAL A 88 6.61 -4.96 15.15
CA VAL A 88 6.60 -4.39 13.81
C VAL A 88 6.44 -5.54 12.84
N PHE A 89 5.42 -5.44 12.00
CA PHE A 89 5.09 -6.47 11.03
C PHE A 89 4.89 -5.85 9.65
N LYS A 90 5.31 -6.56 8.61
CA LYS A 90 4.93 -6.25 7.22
C LYS A 90 3.73 -7.09 6.81
N LEU A 91 2.83 -6.54 5.99
CA LEU A 91 1.71 -7.29 5.44
C LEU A 91 2.01 -7.73 4.01
N GLY A 92 1.97 -9.04 3.79
CA GLY A 92 2.00 -9.62 2.45
C GLY A 92 0.70 -9.31 1.72
N CYS A 93 0.82 -8.73 0.54
CA CYS A 93 -0.30 -8.37 -0.33
C CYS A 93 -0.41 -9.38 -1.48
N ARG A 94 -1.64 -9.73 -1.86
CA ARG A 94 -1.88 -10.25 -3.22
C ARG A 94 -1.72 -9.09 -4.18
N PHE A 95 -0.69 -9.18 -5.00
CA PHE A 95 -0.33 -8.14 -5.95
C PHE A 95 -1.06 -8.35 -7.28
N TYR A 96 -1.84 -7.37 -7.67
CA TYR A 96 -2.51 -7.25 -8.96
C TYR A 96 -1.96 -6.06 -9.75
N TYR A 97 -1.94 -6.15 -11.08
CA TYR A 97 -1.33 -5.09 -11.89
C TYR A 97 -2.35 -4.13 -12.48
N TYR A 98 -3.20 -4.57 -13.42
CA TYR A 98 -4.16 -3.69 -14.13
C TYR A 98 -5.59 -3.77 -13.61
N SER A 99 -5.97 -4.95 -13.12
CA SER A 99 -7.27 -5.31 -12.58
C SER A 99 -7.07 -6.50 -11.63
N TYR A 100 -8.09 -6.84 -10.84
CA TYR A 100 -8.09 -8.04 -10.01
C TYR A 100 -8.08 -9.35 -10.82
N GLU A 101 -8.00 -9.29 -12.16
CA GLU A 101 -7.81 -10.45 -13.03
C GLU A 101 -6.33 -10.78 -13.25
N TYR A 102 -5.40 -9.84 -13.07
CA TYR A 102 -3.99 -10.02 -13.39
C TYR A 102 -3.14 -10.03 -12.13
N ARG A 103 -2.93 -11.22 -11.57
CA ARG A 103 -2.17 -11.41 -10.32
C ARG A 103 -0.70 -11.65 -10.62
N HIS A 104 0.18 -10.87 -10.02
CA HIS A 104 1.62 -11.07 -10.09
C HIS A 104 2.04 -12.38 -9.40
N ARG A 105 3.05 -13.06 -9.94
CA ARG A 105 3.58 -14.32 -9.40
C ARG A 105 4.49 -14.17 -8.18
N GLY A 106 5.17 -13.04 -8.06
CA GLY A 106 6.05 -12.75 -6.93
C GLY A 106 5.31 -12.17 -5.73
N ASP A 107 5.95 -12.24 -4.57
CA ASP A 107 5.44 -11.67 -3.32
C ASP A 107 5.55 -10.15 -3.30
N TRP A 108 4.61 -9.50 -2.62
CA TRP A 108 4.65 -8.07 -2.37
C TRP A 108 4.41 -7.79 -0.90
N TYR A 109 5.38 -7.18 -0.23
CA TYR A 109 5.24 -6.74 1.16
C TYR A 109 5.00 -5.24 1.19
N GLY A 110 3.72 -4.92 1.32
CA GLY A 110 3.25 -3.57 1.38
C GLY A 110 3.16 -3.11 2.83
N PRO A 111 1.95 -2.88 3.38
CA PRO A 111 1.73 -2.14 4.62
C PRO A 111 2.62 -2.55 5.80
N VAL A 112 2.91 -1.58 6.67
CA VAL A 112 3.57 -1.82 7.97
C VAL A 112 2.53 -1.70 9.06
N LEU A 113 2.52 -2.67 9.97
CA LEU A 113 1.74 -2.70 11.19
C LEU A 113 2.70 -2.52 12.37
N VAL A 114 2.38 -1.60 13.28
CA VAL A 114 3.22 -1.30 14.45
C VAL A 114 2.36 -1.13 15.70
N ARG A 115 2.78 -1.71 16.83
CA ARG A 115 2.15 -1.44 18.12
C ARG A 115 2.68 -0.14 18.69
N TYR A 116 1.79 0.83 18.88
CA TYR A 116 2.13 2.11 19.48
C TYR A 116 2.47 1.93 20.97
N CYS A 117 3.65 2.42 21.34
CA CYS A 117 4.12 2.44 22.71
C CYS A 117 4.40 3.88 23.12
N ASP A 118 3.72 4.34 24.17
CA ASP A 118 4.01 5.62 24.82
C ASP A 118 5.37 5.57 25.54
N PRO A 119 6.32 6.47 25.23
CA PRO A 119 7.62 6.56 25.92
C PRO A 119 7.52 6.77 27.44
N ALA A 120 6.43 7.39 27.93
CA ALA A 120 6.17 7.58 29.35
C ALA A 120 5.52 6.35 30.02
N SER A 121 5.22 5.29 29.26
CA SER A 121 4.61 4.07 29.79
C SER A 121 5.57 3.34 30.75
N PRO A 122 5.13 3.00 31.98
CA PRO A 122 5.95 2.28 32.96
C PRO A 122 6.35 0.85 32.50
N ILE A 123 5.80 0.37 31.39
CA ILE A 123 6.11 -0.94 30.80
C ILE A 123 7.48 -0.95 30.08
N PHE A 124 8.10 0.21 29.83
CA PHE A 124 9.51 0.31 29.42
C PHE A 124 10.50 -0.25 30.46
N ALA A 125 10.07 -0.43 31.72
CA ALA A 125 10.91 -0.87 32.83
C ALA A 125 10.76 -2.36 33.21
N ARG A 126 10.13 -3.21 32.37
CA ARG A 126 9.94 -4.62 32.71
C ARG A 126 11.28 -5.40 32.71
N PRO A 127 11.61 -6.12 33.80
CA PRO A 127 12.84 -6.92 33.89
C PRO A 127 12.83 -8.08 32.87
N LYS A 128 14.01 -8.62 32.53
CA LYS A 128 14.20 -9.78 31.62
C LYS A 128 13.38 -11.03 32.02
N SER A 129 12.86 -11.08 33.24
CA SER A 129 12.17 -12.23 33.84
C SER A 129 10.64 -12.21 33.72
N ASP A 130 10.04 -11.24 33.03
CA ASP A 130 8.59 -11.19 32.82
C ASP A 130 8.15 -12.29 31.82
N PRO A 131 7.13 -13.11 32.14
CA PRO A 131 6.63 -14.16 31.25
C PRO A 131 5.88 -13.62 30.02
N TYR A 132 5.55 -12.33 29.99
CA TYR A 132 4.95 -11.68 28.82
C TYR A 132 6.02 -11.00 27.95
N PRO A 133 5.94 -11.14 26.63
CA PRO A 133 6.96 -10.69 25.70
C PRO A 133 7.16 -9.18 25.74
N ARG A 134 8.42 -8.78 25.60
CA ARG A 134 8.86 -7.39 25.61
C ARG A 134 8.26 -6.68 24.39
N LEU A 135 7.42 -5.67 24.63
CA LEU A 135 7.07 -4.76 23.55
C LEU A 135 8.36 -4.09 23.08
N SER A 136 8.58 -4.18 21.78
CA SER A 136 9.71 -3.58 21.13
C SER A 136 9.87 -2.11 21.40
N ARG A 137 11.12 -1.71 21.56
CA ARG A 137 11.53 -0.31 21.61
C ARG A 137 11.46 0.30 20.23
N ILE A 138 10.29 0.80 19.84
CA ILE A 138 10.29 1.89 18.87
C ILE A 138 10.53 3.17 19.63
N GLN A 139 11.81 3.42 19.92
CA GLN A 139 12.30 4.75 20.30
C GLN A 139 12.07 5.80 19.19
N HIS A 140 11.55 5.40 18.02
CA HIS A 140 11.40 6.23 16.82
C HIS A 140 10.00 6.85 16.61
N ILE A 141 9.03 6.55 17.47
CA ILE A 141 7.77 7.30 17.57
C ILE A 141 7.74 7.95 18.97
N MET A 142 8.78 8.71 19.27
CA MET A 142 8.76 9.63 20.41
C MET A 142 7.74 10.74 20.10
N GLU A 143 7.06 11.24 21.13
CA GLU A 143 5.86 12.08 21.03
C GLU A 143 5.96 13.32 20.14
N ASP A 144 7.17 13.76 19.77
CA ASP A 144 7.40 15.10 19.22
C ASP A 144 7.98 15.14 17.80
N ASP A 145 8.30 14.00 17.17
CA ASP A 145 8.79 13.97 15.78
C ASP A 145 7.96 13.07 14.86
N TRP A 146 6.64 13.29 14.88
CA TRP A 146 5.69 12.71 13.93
C TRP A 146 5.95 13.16 12.48
N SER A 147 6.65 14.29 12.32
CA SER A 147 7.00 14.89 11.03
C SER A 147 7.86 13.99 10.15
N HIS A 148 8.52 12.97 10.71
CA HIS A 148 9.33 12.01 9.93
C HIS A 148 8.96 10.53 10.18
N ALA A 149 7.96 10.28 11.03
CA ALA A 149 7.64 8.93 11.49
C ALA A 149 7.09 8.03 10.37
N GLY A 150 6.38 8.60 9.39
CA GLY A 150 5.85 7.83 8.25
C GLY A 150 6.97 7.17 7.44
N GLN A 151 8.00 7.93 7.07
CA GLN A 151 9.14 7.39 6.32
C GLN A 151 9.94 6.39 7.16
N ARG A 152 10.20 6.69 8.44
CA ARG A 152 10.92 5.76 9.34
C ARG A 152 10.20 4.42 9.47
N LEU A 153 8.87 4.43 9.55
CA LEU A 153 8.06 3.21 9.57
C LEU A 153 8.13 2.44 8.25
N ARG A 154 8.10 3.14 7.12
CA ARG A 154 8.26 2.51 5.80
C ARG A 154 9.62 1.82 5.63
N GLU A 155 10.66 2.37 6.24
CA GLU A 155 12.02 1.81 6.26
C GLU A 155 12.13 0.57 7.14
N GLN A 156 11.15 0.29 8.01
CA GLN A 156 11.06 -0.99 8.75
C GLN A 156 10.63 -2.17 7.86
N ARG A 157 10.32 -1.97 6.58
CA ARG A 157 10.07 -3.06 5.61
C ARG A 157 11.40 -3.68 5.16
N VAL A 158 12.21 -4.17 6.10
CA VAL A 158 13.44 -4.91 5.81
C VAL A 158 13.16 -6.42 5.68
N GLU A 159 14.13 -7.16 5.16
CA GLU A 159 14.00 -8.59 4.88
C GLU A 159 13.60 -9.39 6.12
N ASP A 160 14.27 -9.14 7.25
CA ASP A 160 14.08 -9.85 8.52
C ASP A 160 12.84 -9.42 9.32
N THR A 161 12.11 -8.39 8.87
CA THR A 161 10.89 -7.95 9.56
C THR A 161 9.81 -9.05 9.44
N PRO A 162 9.25 -9.54 10.56
CA PRO A 162 8.20 -10.56 10.53
C PRO A 162 7.02 -10.14 9.66
N SER A 163 6.43 -11.10 8.95
CA SER A 163 5.27 -10.84 8.08
C SER A 163 4.00 -11.57 8.50
N PHE A 164 2.88 -10.96 8.13
CA PHE A 164 1.62 -11.68 7.98
C PHE A 164 1.28 -11.74 6.49
N ASP A 165 1.38 -12.94 5.91
CA ASP A 165 1.19 -13.14 4.47
C ASP A 165 -0.29 -13.14 4.11
N ASP A 166 -0.61 -12.75 2.88
CA ASP A 166 -1.98 -12.68 2.35
C ASP A 166 -2.95 -11.85 3.22
N GLN A 167 -2.47 -10.77 3.83
CA GLN A 167 -3.29 -9.87 4.68
C GLN A 167 -3.61 -8.53 4.00
N CYS A 168 -3.27 -8.38 2.72
CA CYS A 168 -3.44 -7.14 1.97
C CYS A 168 -3.77 -7.41 0.49
N TYR A 169 -4.38 -6.44 -0.17
CA TYR A 169 -4.47 -6.35 -1.62
C TYR A 169 -3.57 -5.23 -2.11
N HIS A 170 -2.79 -5.47 -3.17
CA HIS A 170 -2.10 -4.40 -3.88
C HIS A 170 -2.61 -4.31 -5.32
N CYS A 171 -2.88 -3.10 -5.82
CA CYS A 171 -3.12 -2.91 -7.26
C CYS A 171 -2.45 -1.66 -7.85
N THR A 172 -1.37 -1.84 -8.61
CA THR A 172 -0.55 -0.73 -9.12
C THR A 172 -1.29 0.14 -10.14
N TRP A 173 -1.97 -0.45 -11.11
CA TRP A 173 -2.56 0.23 -12.28
C TRP A 173 -4.07 0.06 -12.39
N CYS A 174 -4.77 -0.18 -11.27
CA CYS A 174 -6.23 -0.17 -11.20
C CYS A 174 -6.82 1.25 -11.37
N LEU A 175 -6.61 1.87 -12.53
CA LEU A 175 -7.01 3.24 -12.84
C LEU A 175 -8.11 3.25 -13.92
N SER A 176 -9.13 4.10 -13.76
CA SER A 176 -10.32 4.12 -14.63
C SER A 176 -10.10 4.80 -15.98
N ASN A 177 -9.03 5.58 -16.10
CA ASN A 177 -8.79 6.48 -17.23
C ASN A 177 -7.35 6.37 -17.74
N ILE A 178 -7.17 6.44 -19.06
CA ILE A 178 -5.82 6.42 -19.65
C ILE A 178 -5.02 7.65 -19.21
N THR A 179 -5.70 8.78 -19.00
CA THR A 179 -5.08 10.02 -18.49
C THR A 179 -4.53 9.86 -17.07
N GLN A 180 -5.14 8.99 -16.24
CA GLN A 180 -4.60 8.69 -14.92
C GLN A 180 -3.35 7.82 -15.02
N VAL A 181 -3.30 6.88 -15.97
CA VAL A 181 -2.13 6.05 -16.24
C VAL A 181 -0.95 6.93 -16.63
N THR A 182 -1.11 7.79 -17.64
CA THR A 182 -0.02 8.67 -18.10
C THR A 182 0.42 9.64 -17.00
N ARG A 183 -0.52 10.22 -16.24
CA ARG A 183 -0.19 11.05 -15.06
C ARG A 183 0.62 10.29 -14.01
N LYS A 184 0.22 9.07 -13.67
CA LYS A 184 0.95 8.23 -12.71
C LYS A 184 2.36 7.94 -13.22
N MET A 185 2.53 7.61 -14.50
CA MET A 185 3.84 7.40 -15.13
C MET A 185 4.73 8.65 -15.04
N HIS A 186 4.20 9.83 -15.31
CA HIS A 186 4.97 11.09 -15.20
C HIS A 186 5.29 11.47 -13.76
N SER A 187 4.50 11.01 -12.78
CA SER A 187 4.76 11.21 -11.35
C SER A 187 5.71 10.18 -10.74
N TYR A 188 6.10 9.16 -11.52
CA TYR A 188 6.77 7.97 -11.00
C TYR A 188 8.20 8.29 -10.57
N SER A 189 8.57 7.85 -9.36
CA SER A 189 9.91 8.04 -8.78
C SER A 189 11.03 7.33 -9.56
N HIS A 190 10.65 6.47 -10.51
CA HIS A 190 11.54 5.80 -11.48
C HIS A 190 11.42 6.47 -12.85
N THR A 191 12.13 7.58 -13.05
CA THR A 191 12.10 8.34 -14.31
C THR A 191 12.65 7.56 -15.50
N GLU A 192 13.43 6.50 -15.25
CA GLU A 192 13.91 5.55 -16.27
C GLU A 192 12.78 4.86 -17.06
N HIS A 193 11.57 4.82 -16.48
CA HIS A 193 10.38 4.24 -17.07
C HIS A 193 9.44 5.29 -17.71
N SER A 194 9.81 6.56 -17.74
CA SER A 194 9.07 7.64 -18.42
C SER A 194 9.41 7.76 -19.91
N GLN A 195 9.50 6.63 -20.62
CA GLN A 195 9.78 6.64 -22.06
C GLN A 195 8.52 6.93 -22.87
N GLU A 196 8.67 7.65 -23.98
CA GLU A 196 7.56 8.03 -24.87
C GLU A 196 6.78 6.80 -25.36
N LEU A 197 7.44 5.65 -25.55
CA LEU A 197 6.78 4.41 -25.96
C LEU A 197 5.66 4.00 -24.99
N TYR A 198 5.96 4.02 -23.69
CA TYR A 198 5.06 3.49 -22.66
C TYR A 198 3.84 4.37 -22.41
N THR A 199 3.89 5.64 -22.86
CA THR A 199 2.77 6.58 -22.75
C THR A 199 1.85 6.55 -23.97
N LYS A 200 2.21 5.81 -25.04
CA LYS A 200 1.38 5.72 -26.25
C LYS A 200 0.07 5.02 -25.95
N ARG A 201 -1.04 5.61 -26.39
CA ARG A 201 -2.39 5.07 -26.22
C ARG A 201 -2.50 3.60 -26.63
N ARG A 202 -2.00 3.27 -27.83
CA ARG A 202 -1.99 1.90 -28.36
C ARG A 202 -1.23 0.93 -27.46
N TRP A 203 -0.08 1.36 -26.93
CA TRP A 203 0.75 0.55 -26.03
C TRP A 203 0.01 0.23 -24.74
N ILE A 204 -0.55 1.25 -24.09
CA ILE A 204 -1.30 1.11 -22.84
C ILE A 204 -2.50 0.18 -23.03
N LEU A 205 -3.28 0.37 -24.09
CA LEU A 205 -4.46 -0.46 -24.37
C LEU A 205 -4.09 -1.93 -24.56
N ASP A 206 -3.05 -2.20 -25.35
CA ASP A 206 -2.56 -3.55 -25.61
C ASP A 206 -2.11 -4.23 -24.31
N HIS A 207 -1.28 -3.56 -23.51
CA HIS A 207 -0.71 -4.14 -22.28
C HIS A 207 -1.77 -4.39 -21.20
N PHE A 208 -2.67 -3.42 -20.98
CA PHE A 208 -3.74 -3.56 -20.00
C PHE A 208 -4.77 -4.64 -20.39
N SER A 209 -5.05 -4.79 -21.69
CA SER A 209 -6.02 -5.79 -22.17
C SER A 209 -5.45 -7.22 -22.22
N HIS A 210 -4.12 -7.38 -22.22
CA HIS A 210 -3.47 -8.69 -22.26
C HIS A 210 -2.74 -9.09 -20.97
N GLY A 211 -2.56 -8.18 -20.01
CA GLY A 211 -1.86 -8.48 -18.76
C GLY A 211 -0.34 -8.52 -18.91
N ILE A 212 0.21 -7.81 -19.89
CA ILE A 212 1.65 -7.75 -20.17
C ILE A 212 2.25 -6.61 -19.35
N ASP A 213 3.43 -6.77 -18.73
CA ASP A 213 4.09 -5.69 -17.96
C ASP A 213 4.25 -4.43 -18.83
N LEU A 214 3.80 -3.28 -18.34
CA LEU A 214 3.77 -2.02 -19.09
C LEU A 214 5.16 -1.60 -19.59
N PHE A 215 6.20 -2.06 -18.90
CA PHE A 215 7.61 -1.76 -19.15
C PHE A 215 8.39 -2.95 -19.70
N GLU A 216 7.71 -4.06 -20.03
CA GLU A 216 8.29 -5.32 -20.53
C GLU A 216 9.51 -5.82 -19.74
N ARG A 217 9.50 -5.64 -18.42
CA ARG A 217 10.61 -6.09 -17.55
C ARG A 217 10.59 -7.61 -17.44
N SER A 218 11.77 -8.22 -17.60
CA SER A 218 11.94 -9.66 -17.42
C SER A 218 11.61 -10.08 -15.98
N GLY A 219 10.77 -11.09 -15.82
CA GLY A 219 10.35 -11.61 -14.52
C GLY A 219 9.03 -11.05 -13.98
N GLU A 220 8.54 -9.94 -14.54
CA GLU A 220 7.23 -9.37 -14.18
C GLU A 220 6.11 -10.14 -14.91
N ILE A 221 5.69 -11.25 -14.31
CA ILE A 221 4.74 -12.19 -14.91
C ILE A 221 3.44 -12.20 -14.10
N TYR A 222 2.32 -12.09 -14.82
CA TYR A 222 0.99 -12.02 -14.25
C TYR A 222 0.12 -13.19 -14.73
N ASP A 223 -0.46 -13.90 -13.77
CA ASP A 223 -1.45 -14.93 -14.04
C ASP A 223 -2.83 -14.30 -14.21
N TYR A 224 -3.56 -14.76 -15.22
CA TYR A 224 -4.96 -14.41 -15.40
C TYR A 224 -5.84 -15.27 -14.49
N ILE A 225 -6.69 -14.61 -13.70
CA ILE A 225 -7.68 -15.25 -12.83
C ILE A 225 -9.07 -14.92 -13.36
N GLU A 226 -9.70 -15.92 -13.98
CA GLU A 226 -11.09 -15.83 -14.41
C GLU A 226 -12.02 -15.74 -13.20
N ASP A 227 -13.03 -14.85 -13.27
CA ASP A 227 -14.05 -14.66 -12.24
C ASP A 227 -13.50 -14.57 -10.82
N ASN A 228 -12.39 -13.85 -10.63
CA ASN A 228 -11.73 -13.73 -9.34
C ASN A 228 -12.73 -13.25 -8.27
N GLN A 229 -12.93 -14.06 -7.23
CA GLN A 229 -13.77 -13.71 -6.10
C GLN A 229 -12.97 -13.07 -4.96
N ASP A 230 -11.64 -13.13 -4.97
CA ASP A 230 -10.81 -12.57 -3.92
C ASP A 230 -10.41 -11.12 -4.21
N LEU A 231 -11.31 -10.20 -3.84
CA LEU A 231 -11.16 -8.76 -4.02
C LEU A 231 -11.81 -7.98 -2.86
N PRO A 232 -11.50 -6.69 -2.67
CA PRO A 232 -12.11 -5.89 -1.62
C PRO A 232 -13.64 -5.89 -1.69
N GLN A 233 -14.31 -6.15 -0.56
CA GLN A 233 -15.77 -6.27 -0.52
C GLN A 233 -16.49 -5.02 -1.06
N TYR A 234 -15.93 -3.83 -0.83
CA TYR A 234 -16.51 -2.59 -1.37
C TYR A 234 -16.46 -2.54 -2.90
N VAL A 235 -15.38 -3.04 -3.52
CA VAL A 235 -15.28 -3.15 -4.98
C VAL A 235 -16.33 -4.13 -5.49
N ARG A 236 -16.46 -5.30 -4.84
CA ARG A 236 -17.48 -6.32 -5.21
C ARG A 236 -18.91 -5.79 -5.12
N ASN A 237 -19.22 -5.05 -4.07
CA ASN A 237 -20.57 -4.50 -3.88
C ASN A 237 -20.88 -3.33 -4.82
N ASN A 238 -19.87 -2.80 -5.51
CA ASN A 238 -19.99 -1.65 -6.40
C ASN A 238 -19.41 -1.97 -7.79
N SER A 239 -19.57 -3.21 -8.27
CA SER A 239 -18.94 -3.70 -9.51
C SER A 239 -19.20 -2.82 -10.73
N ALA A 240 -20.39 -2.24 -10.87
CA ALA A 240 -20.69 -1.35 -11.99
C ALA A 240 -19.79 -0.10 -12.00
N ARG A 241 -19.49 0.46 -10.82
CA ARG A 241 -18.61 1.62 -10.67
C ARG A 241 -17.13 1.25 -10.87
N PHE A 242 -16.75 0.05 -10.46
CA PHE A 242 -15.37 -0.42 -10.49
C PHE A 242 -15.11 -1.48 -11.58
N SER A 243 -15.89 -1.47 -12.67
CA SER A 243 -15.79 -2.47 -13.73
C SER A 243 -14.39 -2.55 -14.32
N TYR A 244 -13.69 -1.42 -14.44
CA TYR A 244 -12.29 -1.33 -14.86
C TYR A 244 -11.29 -2.06 -13.93
N MET A 245 -11.64 -2.27 -12.66
CA MET A 245 -10.83 -3.08 -11.73
C MET A 245 -11.16 -4.57 -11.82
N LEU A 246 -12.22 -4.95 -12.53
CA LEU A 246 -12.76 -6.32 -12.53
C LEU A 246 -12.67 -7.00 -13.90
N ARG A 247 -12.72 -6.23 -14.99
CA ARG A 247 -12.73 -6.77 -16.35
C ARG A 247 -12.00 -5.85 -17.32
N ARG A 248 -10.87 -6.33 -17.82
CA ARG A 248 -10.08 -5.69 -18.88
C ARG A 248 -9.73 -6.63 -20.01
N LYS A 249 -9.62 -7.93 -19.73
CA LYS A 249 -9.09 -8.90 -20.68
C LYS A 249 -9.86 -8.91 -22.00
N GLY A 250 -9.13 -8.75 -23.10
CA GLY A 250 -9.66 -8.80 -24.46
C GLY A 250 -10.59 -7.65 -24.86
N LEU A 251 -10.77 -6.63 -24.00
CA LEU A 251 -11.54 -5.45 -24.36
C LEU A 251 -10.68 -4.50 -25.21
N ALA A 252 -11.22 -4.03 -26.32
CA ALA A 252 -10.50 -3.12 -27.24
C ALA A 252 -10.14 -1.77 -26.56
N ASN A 253 -10.96 -1.32 -25.61
CA ASN A 253 -10.67 -0.16 -24.77
C ASN A 253 -10.00 -0.51 -23.42
N ALA A 254 -9.61 -1.77 -23.22
CA ALA A 254 -9.01 -2.29 -21.99
C ALA A 254 -9.78 -1.93 -20.69
N GLY A 255 -11.10 -1.70 -20.79
CA GLY A 255 -11.93 -1.30 -19.65
C GLY A 255 -11.79 0.17 -19.21
N PHE A 256 -11.06 1.02 -19.96
CA PHE A 256 -10.97 2.44 -19.66
C PHE A 256 -12.29 3.17 -19.99
N THR A 257 -12.67 4.08 -19.10
CA THR A 257 -13.93 4.85 -19.20
C THR A 257 -13.85 6.04 -20.17
N ASP A 258 -12.64 6.49 -20.50
CA ASP A 258 -12.34 7.60 -21.44
C ASP A 258 -11.88 7.12 -22.82
N VAL A 259 -12.15 5.86 -23.16
CA VAL A 259 -11.77 5.25 -24.43
C VAL A 259 -13.02 4.61 -25.05
N ASP A 260 -13.37 5.05 -26.26
CA ASP A 260 -14.46 4.47 -27.04
C ASP A 260 -14.16 2.99 -27.34
N PRO A 261 -15.02 2.03 -26.94
CA PRO A 261 -14.82 0.61 -27.23
C PRO A 261 -14.88 0.25 -28.72
N ILE A 262 -15.50 1.08 -29.57
CA ILE A 262 -15.61 0.86 -31.02
C ILE A 262 -14.40 1.47 -31.75
N HIS A 263 -13.99 2.66 -31.34
CA HIS A 263 -12.88 3.40 -31.94
C HIS A 263 -11.78 3.72 -30.90
N PRO A 264 -11.13 2.70 -30.31
CA PRO A 264 -10.26 2.91 -29.14
C PRO A 264 -8.99 3.74 -29.43
N LEU A 265 -8.63 3.90 -30.71
CA LEU A 265 -7.48 4.66 -31.15
C LEU A 265 -7.82 6.06 -31.70
N SER A 266 -9.09 6.45 -31.75
CA SER A 266 -9.42 7.85 -32.05
C SER A 266 -9.05 8.75 -30.87
N GLU A 267 -8.49 9.92 -31.18
CA GLU A 267 -8.18 10.96 -30.20
C GLU A 267 -9.43 11.68 -29.69
#